data_AF-A0A924HJ39-F1
#
_entry.id   AF-A0A924HJ39-F1
#
_cell.length_a   1.000
_cell.length_b   1.000
_cell.length_c   1.000
_cell.angle_alpha   90.00
_cell.angle_beta   90.00
_cell.angle_gamma   90.00
#
_symmetry.space_group_name_H-M   'P 1'
#
loop_
_entity.id
_entity.type
_entity.pdbx_description
1 polymer ?
#
loop_
_entity_poly.entity_id
_entity_poly.type
_entity_poly.pdbx_seq_one_letter_code
_entity_poly.pdbx_strand_id
1 'polypeptide(L)'
;MKKHLLFIILSAISFAVCAQNVHFETTFETAKSFSLKTHKPLFVFISVTPPASVANYSDGFSNTGLVESLNSHFITYKVNRADTNALAFIKTYHLSIFPTILVFDSKGGLLLKKSGIDVVASKLLGIANEALSLSKQKSLITYDEEFKNNQLTIPEIKAYVNKRISVGLKDNAEIMEKYIDFLKVSDLSNYDEVLFILKAGPLVDGRAYKAAYLNKEIIDSIYKKEPLIVRNEINNAIITNSLMSAIADKNYFRANATANFTRSSWGGNYRQAIKSSTLNLLRYYQAVKDTTNYLLTAGRYYDQNYMQISADSIKILDQKERSAIQEKLNTSLYSKKPFNIDSISKGNDVVLRRDIISFNTSSFANELNNAAFSFYLTGTKNQSYLIKAMNWSKRSIDLNPIYGYYDTLAHIFYRLGFYLEAENTQLKALALAKKENRDVTMIQKELEKMQNKTL
;
A
#
# COMPACT_ATOMS: atom_id res chain seq x y z
N MET A 1 -8.05 -76.28 -23.20
CA MET A 1 -8.71 -75.07 -22.63
C MET A 1 -7.71 -73.92 -22.72
N LYS A 2 -7.52 -73.35 -23.91
CA LYS A 2 -8.05 -72.05 -24.38
C LYS A 2 -7.86 -70.89 -23.40
N LYS A 3 -6.79 -70.12 -23.69
CA LYS A 3 -6.68 -68.65 -23.77
C LYS A 3 -7.40 -67.85 -22.70
N HIS A 4 -6.65 -67.09 -21.88
CA HIS A 4 -6.86 -65.64 -21.63
C HIS A 4 -5.62 -65.06 -20.93
N LEU A 5 -4.57 -64.82 -21.71
CA LEU A 5 -3.44 -63.97 -21.36
C LEU A 5 -3.39 -62.87 -22.43
N LEU A 6 -4.05 -61.74 -22.17
CA LEU A 6 -3.80 -60.40 -22.75
C LEU A 6 -5.03 -59.53 -22.43
N PHE A 7 -4.93 -58.65 -21.44
CA PHE A 7 -5.60 -57.33 -21.42
C PHE A 7 -5.09 -56.51 -20.23
N ILE A 8 -3.78 -56.29 -20.20
CA ILE A 8 -3.16 -55.20 -19.43
C ILE A 8 -2.29 -54.49 -20.47
N ILE A 9 -2.35 -53.16 -20.51
CA ILE A 9 -1.83 -52.25 -21.56
C ILE A 9 -2.91 -51.84 -22.58
N LEU A 10 -3.87 -50.99 -22.17
CA LEU A 10 -4.32 -49.81 -22.95
C LEU A 10 -5.30 -48.92 -22.14
N SER A 11 -4.87 -48.34 -21.02
CA SER A 11 -5.59 -47.23 -20.37
C SER A 11 -4.67 -46.08 -19.96
N ALA A 12 -3.52 -45.96 -20.64
CA ALA A 12 -2.60 -44.82 -20.54
C ALA A 12 -2.66 -43.96 -21.82
N ILE A 13 -3.87 -43.75 -22.36
CA ILE A 13 -4.11 -42.77 -23.43
C ILE A 13 -4.84 -41.57 -22.81
N SER A 14 -4.03 -40.61 -22.39
CA SER A 14 -4.27 -39.18 -22.61
C SER A 14 -5.65 -38.63 -22.28
N PHE A 15 -5.94 -38.43 -20.99
CA PHE A 15 -6.69 -37.23 -20.59
C PHE A 15 -5.74 -36.03 -20.60
N ALA A 16 -5.26 -35.65 -21.79
CA ALA A 16 -4.92 -34.26 -22.04
C ALA A 16 -6.25 -33.53 -22.30
N VAL A 17 -7.08 -33.43 -21.27
CA VAL A 17 -8.11 -32.38 -21.26
C VAL A 17 -7.31 -31.09 -21.24
N CYS A 18 -7.16 -30.45 -22.39
CA CYS A 18 -6.73 -29.06 -22.41
C CYS A 18 -7.77 -28.30 -21.59
N ALA A 19 -7.47 -28.06 -20.32
CA ALA A 19 -8.29 -27.24 -19.46
C ALA A 19 -8.46 -25.91 -20.20
N GLN A 20 -9.70 -25.57 -20.55
CA GLN A 20 -9.98 -24.35 -21.31
C GLN A 20 -9.83 -23.11 -20.41
N ASN A 21 -9.79 -23.30 -19.08
CA ASN A 21 -9.74 -22.26 -18.08
C ASN A 21 -8.69 -22.57 -17.00
N VAL A 22 -8.18 -21.52 -16.36
CA VAL A 22 -7.36 -21.65 -15.14
C VAL A 22 -8.19 -22.27 -14.03
N HIS A 23 -7.61 -23.26 -13.33
CA HIS A 23 -8.21 -23.90 -12.17
C HIS A 23 -7.97 -23.04 -10.92
N PHE A 24 -8.98 -22.27 -10.54
CA PHE A 24 -8.98 -21.50 -9.30
C PHE A 24 -9.59 -22.30 -8.15
N GLU A 25 -8.83 -22.41 -7.07
CA GLU A 25 -9.32 -22.99 -5.83
C GLU A 25 -10.44 -22.16 -5.22
N THR A 26 -11.39 -22.84 -4.56
CA THR A 26 -12.60 -22.20 -4.02
C THR A 26 -12.32 -21.30 -2.82
N THR A 27 -11.34 -21.66 -1.99
CA THR A 27 -10.96 -20.89 -0.80
C THR A 27 -9.45 -20.70 -0.72
N PHE A 28 -9.01 -19.68 0.01
CA PHE A 28 -7.58 -19.48 0.25
C PHE A 28 -6.97 -20.62 1.08
N GLU A 29 -7.71 -21.16 2.06
CA GLU A 29 -7.22 -22.24 2.91
C GLU A 29 -7.03 -23.55 2.14
N THR A 30 -7.96 -23.89 1.23
CA THR A 30 -7.80 -25.05 0.34
C THR A 30 -6.59 -24.86 -0.57
N ALA A 31 -6.42 -23.67 -1.14
CA ALA A 31 -5.28 -23.34 -2.00
C ALA A 31 -3.93 -23.46 -1.26
N LYS A 32 -3.86 -22.94 -0.03
CA LYS A 32 -2.68 -23.05 0.83
C LYS A 32 -2.37 -24.51 1.18
N SER A 33 -3.38 -25.29 1.56
CA SER A 33 -3.24 -26.72 1.84
C SER A 33 -2.72 -27.49 0.63
N PHE A 34 -3.25 -27.24 -0.57
CA PHE A 34 -2.76 -27.90 -1.78
C PHE A 34 -1.35 -27.44 -2.18
N SER A 35 -1.04 -26.15 -2.01
CA SER A 35 0.30 -25.63 -2.28
C SER A 35 1.35 -26.32 -1.42
N LEU A 36 1.05 -26.51 -0.13
CA LEU A 36 1.90 -27.24 0.81
C LEU A 36 2.03 -28.72 0.43
N LYS A 37 0.91 -29.41 0.15
CA LYS A 37 0.89 -30.85 -0.16
C LYS A 37 1.55 -31.22 -1.48
N THR A 38 1.42 -30.36 -2.50
CA THR A 38 1.93 -30.61 -3.86
C THR A 38 3.28 -29.97 -4.11
N HIS A 39 3.82 -29.22 -3.14
CA HIS A 39 5.04 -28.43 -3.26
C HIS A 39 5.03 -27.40 -4.41
N LYS A 40 3.84 -27.04 -4.92
CA LYS A 40 3.66 -26.03 -5.96
C LYS A 40 3.48 -24.64 -5.32
N PRO A 41 4.08 -23.57 -5.87
CA PRO A 41 3.82 -22.20 -5.42
C PRO A 41 2.34 -21.81 -5.54
N LEU A 42 1.88 -20.91 -4.67
CA LEU A 42 0.51 -20.40 -4.65
C LEU A 42 0.43 -19.03 -5.34
N PHE A 43 -0.28 -18.97 -6.46
CA PHE A 43 -0.52 -17.76 -7.25
C PHE A 43 -1.88 -17.15 -6.87
N VAL A 44 -1.86 -16.00 -6.20
CA VAL A 44 -3.07 -15.29 -5.75
C VAL A 44 -3.30 -14.05 -6.62
N PHE A 45 -4.46 -14.02 -7.29
CA PHE A 45 -4.91 -12.88 -8.07
C PHE A 45 -6.00 -12.10 -7.35
N ILE A 46 -5.68 -10.88 -6.92
CA ILE A 46 -6.63 -9.95 -6.29
C ILE A 46 -7.14 -9.00 -7.36
N SER A 47 -8.33 -9.32 -7.87
CA SER A 47 -9.00 -8.59 -8.93
C SER A 47 -9.74 -7.35 -8.42
N VAL A 48 -10.14 -6.49 -9.35
CA VAL A 48 -11.13 -5.44 -9.10
C VAL A 48 -12.24 -5.60 -10.12
N THR A 49 -13.46 -5.22 -9.75
CA THR A 49 -14.57 -5.16 -10.69
C THR A 49 -14.26 -4.07 -11.72
N PRO A 50 -14.16 -4.40 -13.01
CA PRO A 50 -13.93 -3.39 -14.03
C PRO A 50 -15.10 -2.41 -14.13
N PRO A 51 -14.86 -1.17 -14.58
CA PRO A 51 -15.92 -0.29 -15.03
C PRO A 51 -16.72 -0.97 -16.15
N ALA A 52 -18.04 -0.77 -16.19
CA ALA A 52 -18.93 -1.39 -17.18
C ALA A 52 -18.53 -1.12 -18.64
N SER A 53 -17.75 -0.07 -18.90
CA SER A 53 -17.24 0.31 -20.22
C SER A 53 -16.03 -0.52 -20.70
N VAL A 54 -15.49 -1.44 -19.88
CA VAL A 54 -14.30 -2.23 -20.20
C VAL A 54 -14.70 -3.70 -20.36
N ALA A 55 -14.94 -4.13 -21.60
CA ALA A 55 -15.42 -5.48 -21.90
C ALA A 55 -14.45 -6.61 -21.50
N ASN A 56 -13.15 -6.32 -21.36
CA ASN A 56 -12.08 -7.32 -21.48
C ASN A 56 -11.00 -7.24 -20.38
N TYR A 57 -11.39 -6.83 -19.17
CA TYR A 57 -10.44 -6.52 -18.08
C TYR A 57 -9.61 -7.72 -17.58
N SER A 58 -10.00 -8.96 -17.92
CA SER A 58 -9.31 -10.19 -17.49
C SER A 58 -8.99 -11.18 -18.62
N ASP A 59 -8.98 -10.74 -19.88
CA ASP A 59 -8.76 -11.58 -21.06
C ASP A 59 -7.47 -12.42 -20.99
N GLY A 60 -6.46 -11.95 -20.25
CA GLY A 60 -5.20 -12.68 -20.10
C GLY A 60 -5.36 -14.11 -19.59
N PHE A 61 -6.33 -14.39 -18.72
CA PHE A 61 -6.57 -15.72 -18.15
C PHE A 61 -7.25 -16.71 -19.09
N SER A 62 -7.72 -16.25 -20.27
CA SER A 62 -8.31 -17.10 -21.31
C SER A 62 -7.28 -17.62 -22.31
N ASN A 63 -6.01 -17.18 -22.22
CA ASN A 63 -4.95 -17.63 -23.12
C ASN A 63 -4.48 -19.05 -22.77
N THR A 64 -4.46 -19.94 -23.76
CA THR A 64 -4.13 -21.36 -23.58
C THR A 64 -2.74 -21.60 -22.98
N GLY A 65 -1.71 -20.87 -23.42
CA GLY A 65 -0.36 -21.02 -22.88
C GLY A 65 -0.23 -20.58 -21.43
N LEU A 66 -0.95 -19.54 -21.02
CA LEU A 66 -1.04 -19.15 -19.61
C LEU A 66 -1.81 -20.17 -18.79
N VAL A 67 -2.94 -20.68 -19.30
CA VAL A 67 -3.74 -21.69 -18.60
C VAL A 67 -2.92 -22.94 -18.33
N GLU A 68 -2.20 -23.43 -19.33
CA GLU A 68 -1.30 -24.57 -19.20
C GLU A 68 -0.21 -24.29 -18.17
N SER A 69 0.47 -23.14 -18.27
CA SER A 69 1.54 -22.74 -17.34
C SER A 69 1.06 -22.68 -15.89
N LEU A 70 -0.08 -22.05 -15.62
CA LEU A 70 -0.62 -21.89 -14.28
C LEU A 70 -1.09 -23.23 -13.70
N ASN A 71 -1.89 -24.00 -14.44
CA ASN A 71 -2.44 -25.27 -13.95
C ASN A 71 -1.35 -26.34 -13.71
N SER A 72 -0.28 -26.33 -14.51
CA SER A 72 0.82 -27.29 -14.36
C SER A 72 1.74 -26.96 -13.19
N HIS A 73 2.07 -25.68 -12.97
CA HIS A 73 3.12 -25.30 -12.03
C HIS A 73 2.64 -24.65 -10.72
N PHE A 74 1.40 -24.16 -10.66
CA PHE A 74 0.89 -23.39 -9.53
C PHE A 74 -0.39 -24.00 -8.97
N ILE A 75 -0.63 -23.72 -7.69
CA ILE A 75 -2.00 -23.67 -7.17
C ILE A 75 -2.46 -22.23 -7.34
N THR A 76 -3.67 -22.00 -7.87
CA THR A 76 -4.16 -20.64 -8.12
C THR A 76 -5.38 -20.31 -7.29
N TYR A 77 -5.45 -19.08 -6.81
CA TYR A 77 -6.58 -18.54 -6.06
C TYR A 77 -6.93 -17.14 -6.58
N LYS A 78 -8.22 -16.85 -6.72
CA LYS A 78 -8.72 -15.55 -7.18
C LYS A 78 -9.72 -15.00 -6.18
N VAL A 79 -9.57 -13.72 -5.86
CA VAL A 79 -10.50 -12.98 -5.00
C VAL A 79 -10.72 -11.58 -5.55
N ASN A 80 -11.91 -11.01 -5.36
CA ASN A 80 -12.19 -9.61 -5.70
C ASN A 80 -11.82 -8.71 -4.52
N ARG A 81 -11.21 -7.54 -4.77
CA ARG A 81 -10.87 -6.55 -3.73
C ARG A 81 -12.06 -6.20 -2.82
N ALA A 82 -13.28 -6.21 -3.35
CA ALA A 82 -14.49 -5.90 -2.58
C ALA A 82 -14.94 -7.04 -1.64
N ASP A 83 -14.40 -8.24 -1.80
CA ASP A 83 -14.69 -9.38 -0.91
C ASP A 83 -14.01 -9.17 0.45
N THR A 84 -14.72 -9.49 1.53
CA THR A 84 -14.19 -9.52 2.91
C THR A 84 -12.93 -10.37 3.01
N ASN A 85 -12.83 -11.47 2.24
CA ASN A 85 -11.64 -12.34 2.19
C ASN A 85 -10.40 -11.61 1.66
N ALA A 86 -10.56 -10.59 0.81
CA ALA A 86 -9.45 -9.79 0.31
C ALA A 86 -8.87 -8.88 1.40
N LEU A 87 -9.65 -8.48 2.41
CA LEU A 87 -9.22 -7.53 3.44
C LEU A 87 -7.99 -8.00 4.22
N ALA A 88 -7.86 -9.31 4.44
CA ALA A 88 -6.68 -9.89 5.08
C ALA A 88 -5.41 -9.61 4.24
N PHE A 89 -5.43 -9.87 2.94
CA PHE A 89 -4.30 -9.57 2.06
C PHE A 89 -3.99 -8.08 1.99
N ILE A 90 -5.03 -7.25 1.89
CA ILE A 90 -4.90 -5.78 1.80
C ILE A 90 -4.15 -5.24 3.02
N LYS A 91 -4.51 -5.71 4.21
CA LYS A 91 -3.88 -5.31 5.46
C LYS A 91 -2.47 -5.88 5.57
N THR A 92 -2.31 -7.20 5.41
CA THR A 92 -1.04 -7.90 5.62
C THR A 92 0.06 -7.47 4.65
N TYR A 93 -0.27 -7.27 3.38
CA TYR A 93 0.71 -6.93 2.33
C TYR A 93 0.70 -5.45 1.92
N HIS A 94 -0.07 -4.63 2.66
CA HIS A 94 -0.24 -3.19 2.45
C HIS A 94 -0.63 -2.84 1.00
N LEU A 95 -1.67 -3.49 0.49
CA LEU A 95 -2.09 -3.36 -0.91
C LEU A 95 -2.94 -2.10 -1.10
N SER A 96 -2.43 -1.14 -1.87
CA SER A 96 -3.14 0.10 -2.21
C SER A 96 -3.50 0.22 -3.68
N ILE A 97 -2.80 -0.51 -4.57
CA ILE A 97 -2.94 -0.44 -6.02
C ILE A 97 -3.45 -1.80 -6.52
N PHE A 98 -4.39 -1.78 -7.47
CA PHE A 98 -5.06 -2.98 -7.97
C PHE A 98 -5.18 -2.92 -9.50
N PRO A 99 -5.26 -4.08 -10.19
CA PRO A 99 -5.25 -5.43 -9.64
C PRO A 99 -3.85 -5.82 -9.13
N THR A 100 -3.77 -6.82 -8.24
CA THR A 100 -2.51 -7.28 -7.64
C THR A 100 -2.35 -8.79 -7.78
N ILE A 101 -1.13 -9.24 -8.08
CA ILE A 101 -0.70 -10.62 -7.92
C ILE A 101 0.22 -10.72 -6.71
N LEU A 102 -0.09 -11.68 -5.85
CA LEU A 102 0.82 -12.18 -4.82
C LEU A 102 1.18 -13.62 -5.17
N VAL A 103 2.46 -13.96 -5.12
CA VAL A 103 2.89 -15.35 -5.28
C VAL A 103 3.64 -15.78 -4.03
N PHE A 104 3.26 -16.93 -3.49
CA PHE A 104 3.88 -17.55 -2.32
C PHE A 104 4.57 -18.84 -2.72
N ASP A 105 5.68 -19.17 -2.06
CA ASP A 105 6.25 -20.51 -2.12
C ASP A 105 5.33 -21.51 -1.40
N SER A 106 5.64 -22.81 -1.54
CA SER A 106 4.83 -23.89 -0.96
C SER A 106 4.80 -23.90 0.57
N LYS A 107 5.73 -23.20 1.24
CA LYS A 107 5.72 -23.00 2.70
C LYS A 107 4.89 -21.78 3.12
N GLY A 108 4.45 -20.96 2.17
CA GLY A 108 3.69 -19.73 2.41
C GLY A 108 4.54 -18.46 2.47
N GLY A 109 5.84 -18.52 2.15
CA GLY A 109 6.70 -17.35 2.07
C GLY A 109 6.44 -16.53 0.81
N LEU A 110 6.30 -15.21 0.94
CA LEU A 110 6.04 -14.34 -0.19
C LEU A 110 7.25 -14.34 -1.16
N LEU A 111 7.00 -14.68 -2.42
CA LEU A 111 7.98 -14.66 -3.50
C LEU A 111 7.89 -13.36 -4.31
N LEU A 112 6.67 -12.95 -4.64
CA LEU A 112 6.42 -11.79 -5.50
C LEU A 112 5.18 -11.02 -5.05
N LYS A 113 5.27 -9.69 -5.18
CA LYS A 113 4.15 -8.77 -5.12
C LYS A 113 4.19 -7.85 -6.34
N LYS A 114 3.20 -7.94 -7.22
CA LYS A 114 3.05 -7.08 -8.40
C LYS A 114 1.68 -6.41 -8.37
N SER A 115 1.64 -5.10 -8.22
CA SER A 115 0.41 -4.30 -8.14
C SER A 115 0.25 -3.41 -9.36
N GLY A 116 -0.99 -3.05 -9.70
CA GLY A 116 -1.29 -2.19 -10.85
C GLY A 116 -0.98 -2.85 -12.19
N ILE A 117 -1.09 -4.18 -12.25
CA ILE A 117 -0.74 -4.95 -13.43
C ILE A 117 -1.82 -4.82 -14.52
N ASP A 118 -1.40 -4.82 -15.79
CA ASP A 118 -2.32 -5.12 -16.88
C ASP A 118 -2.49 -6.64 -16.99
N VAL A 119 -3.74 -7.11 -17.01
CA VAL A 119 -4.09 -8.54 -16.98
C VAL A 119 -4.06 -9.12 -18.40
N VAL A 120 -2.87 -9.10 -19.00
CA VAL A 120 -2.59 -9.63 -20.36
C VAL A 120 -1.69 -10.85 -20.26
N ALA A 121 -1.95 -11.86 -21.09
CA ALA A 121 -1.31 -13.18 -21.00
C ALA A 121 0.23 -13.14 -20.94
N SER A 122 0.87 -12.35 -21.80
CA SER A 122 2.35 -12.22 -21.82
C SER A 122 2.93 -11.70 -20.51
N LYS A 123 2.27 -10.72 -19.87
CA LYS A 123 2.68 -10.18 -18.57
C LYS A 123 2.49 -11.20 -17.45
N LEU A 124 1.35 -11.90 -17.46
CA LEU A 124 1.05 -12.94 -16.48
C LEU A 124 2.03 -14.11 -16.58
N LEU A 125 2.39 -14.53 -17.79
CA LEU A 125 3.42 -15.53 -18.04
C LEU A 125 4.80 -15.07 -17.54
N GLY A 126 5.17 -13.81 -17.77
CA GLY A 126 6.41 -13.23 -17.23
C GLY A 126 6.46 -13.31 -15.69
N ILE A 127 5.36 -12.95 -15.02
CA ILE A 127 5.24 -13.05 -13.55
C ILE A 127 5.31 -14.51 -13.08
N ALA A 128 4.65 -15.43 -13.78
CA ALA A 128 4.70 -16.86 -13.46
C ALA A 128 6.13 -17.40 -13.59
N ASN A 129 6.84 -17.08 -14.67
CA ASN A 129 8.23 -17.52 -14.87
C ASN A 129 9.19 -16.93 -13.82
N GLU A 130 9.04 -15.65 -13.49
CA GLU A 130 9.79 -15.00 -12.40
C GLU A 130 9.53 -15.73 -11.06
N ALA A 131 8.26 -16.05 -10.76
CA ALA A 131 7.90 -16.76 -9.54
C ALA A 131 8.49 -18.18 -9.48
N LEU A 132 8.54 -18.92 -10.60
CA LEU A 132 9.15 -20.25 -10.65
C LEU A 132 10.67 -20.21 -10.49
N SER A 133 11.32 -19.13 -10.92
CA SER A 133 12.74 -18.91 -10.64
C SER A 133 12.96 -18.65 -9.14
N LEU A 134 12.15 -17.78 -8.56
CA LEU A 134 12.25 -17.39 -7.14
C LEU A 134 11.83 -18.50 -6.17
N SER A 135 10.95 -19.42 -6.58
CA SER A 135 10.52 -20.55 -5.75
C SER A 135 11.64 -21.55 -5.44
N LYS A 136 12.73 -21.52 -6.20
CA LYS A 136 13.95 -22.31 -5.94
C LYS A 136 14.84 -21.71 -4.85
N GLN A 137 14.59 -20.46 -4.47
CA GLN A 137 15.36 -19.78 -3.43
C GLN A 137 14.82 -20.12 -2.04
N LYS A 138 15.66 -19.90 -1.02
CA LYS A 138 15.27 -20.05 0.39
C LYS A 138 14.01 -19.23 0.72
N SER A 139 13.03 -19.88 1.35
CA SER A 139 11.74 -19.28 1.69
C SER A 139 11.89 -18.14 2.69
N LEU A 140 11.05 -17.09 2.57
CA LEU A 140 10.98 -16.05 3.60
C LEU A 140 10.56 -16.61 4.96
N ILE A 141 9.67 -17.62 5.00
CA ILE A 141 9.27 -18.28 6.25
C ILE A 141 10.47 -18.95 6.91
N THR A 142 11.32 -19.62 6.12
CA THR A 142 12.54 -20.23 6.64
C THR A 142 13.54 -19.19 7.14
N TYR A 143 13.70 -18.06 6.44
CA TYR A 143 14.50 -16.95 6.95
C TYR A 143 13.93 -16.36 8.25
N ASP A 144 12.61 -16.20 8.36
CA ASP A 144 11.95 -15.69 9.58
C ASP A 144 12.25 -16.60 10.78
N GLU A 145 12.16 -17.92 10.60
CA GLU A 145 12.44 -18.93 11.63
C GLU A 145 13.91 -18.91 12.07
N GLU A 146 14.84 -18.97 11.12
CA GLU A 146 16.28 -18.97 11.41
C GLU A 146 16.76 -17.64 12.00
N PHE A 147 16.19 -16.51 11.56
CA PHE A 147 16.50 -15.21 12.14
C PHE A 147 16.03 -15.11 13.60
N LYS A 148 14.84 -15.63 13.91
CA LYS A 148 14.33 -15.69 15.29
C LYS A 148 15.23 -16.56 16.18
N ASN A 149 15.79 -17.63 15.63
CA ASN A 149 16.70 -18.54 16.33
C ASN A 149 18.17 -18.10 16.31
N ASN A 150 18.49 -16.91 15.76
CA ASN A 150 19.86 -16.39 15.60
C ASN A 150 20.80 -17.34 14.82
N GLN A 151 20.26 -18.01 13.78
CA GLN A 151 20.99 -19.01 12.97
C GLN A 151 21.51 -18.45 11.64
N LEU A 152 21.19 -17.19 11.30
CA LEU A 152 21.63 -16.57 10.05
C LEU A 152 23.04 -16.00 10.15
N THR A 153 23.86 -16.28 9.13
CA THR A 153 25.14 -15.59 8.89
C THR A 153 24.93 -14.18 8.30
N ILE A 154 25.97 -13.33 8.32
CA ILE A 154 25.91 -11.97 7.72
C ILE A 154 25.41 -11.99 6.26
N PRO A 155 25.94 -12.84 5.34
CA PRO A 155 25.43 -12.89 3.97
C PRO A 155 23.95 -13.32 3.89
N GLU A 156 23.51 -14.21 4.77
CA GLU A 156 22.13 -14.66 4.81
C GLU A 156 21.18 -13.59 5.35
N ILE A 157 21.61 -12.79 6.33
CA ILE A 157 20.84 -11.61 6.79
C ILE A 157 20.67 -10.61 5.64
N LYS A 158 21.74 -10.36 4.87
CA LYS A 158 21.66 -9.50 3.66
C LYS A 158 20.68 -10.05 2.63
N ALA A 159 20.77 -11.35 2.33
CA ALA A 159 19.87 -12.02 1.38
C ALA A 159 18.40 -11.96 1.84
N TYR A 160 18.17 -12.20 3.13
CA TYR A 160 16.86 -12.13 3.77
C TYR A 160 16.25 -10.73 3.66
N VAL A 161 16.98 -9.70 4.08
CA VAL A 161 16.50 -8.31 4.04
C VAL A 161 16.27 -7.84 2.61
N ASN A 162 17.17 -8.18 1.67
CA ASN A 162 16.97 -7.86 0.26
C ASN A 162 15.72 -8.54 -0.32
N LYS A 163 15.44 -9.78 0.09
CA LYS A 163 14.21 -10.48 -0.31
C LYS A 163 12.96 -9.83 0.29
N ARG A 164 13.00 -9.38 1.55
CA ARG A 164 11.90 -8.60 2.18
C ARG A 164 11.65 -7.29 1.43
N ILE A 165 12.71 -6.53 1.15
CA ILE A 165 12.63 -5.25 0.41
C ILE A 165 12.06 -5.47 -1.00
N SER A 166 12.48 -6.52 -1.72
CA SER A 166 12.03 -6.75 -3.10
C SER A 166 10.53 -7.04 -3.23
N VAL A 167 9.92 -7.60 -2.17
CA VAL A 167 8.46 -7.82 -2.09
C VAL A 167 7.73 -6.70 -1.34
N GLY A 168 8.45 -5.63 -0.98
CA GLY A 168 7.92 -4.44 -0.33
C GLY A 168 7.56 -4.63 1.15
N LEU A 169 8.16 -5.59 1.84
CA LEU A 169 8.16 -5.69 3.30
C LEU A 169 9.23 -4.75 3.84
N LYS A 170 8.79 -3.76 4.62
CA LYS A 170 9.63 -2.62 5.02
C LYS A 170 10.08 -2.68 6.47
N ASP A 171 9.44 -3.48 7.30
CA ASP A 171 9.64 -3.68 8.74
C ASP A 171 10.96 -4.39 9.10
N ASN A 172 12.08 -3.92 8.54
CA ASN A 172 13.39 -4.55 8.70
C ASN A 172 14.25 -3.91 9.81
N ALA A 173 13.70 -2.93 10.54
CA ALA A 173 14.48 -2.16 11.51
C ALA A 173 15.01 -3.01 12.67
N GLU A 174 14.21 -3.94 13.21
CA GLU A 174 14.67 -4.88 14.26
C GLU A 174 15.77 -5.81 13.74
N ILE A 175 15.71 -6.18 12.45
CA ILE A 175 16.78 -6.95 11.81
C ILE A 175 18.06 -6.14 11.82
N MET A 176 17.99 -4.85 11.50
CA MET A 176 19.15 -3.96 11.52
C MET A 176 19.72 -3.76 12.92
N GLU A 177 18.86 -3.68 13.96
CA GLU A 177 19.32 -3.57 15.35
C GLU A 177 20.13 -4.79 15.81
N LYS A 178 19.87 -5.99 15.28
CA LYS A 178 20.73 -7.16 15.51
C LYS A 178 21.92 -7.22 14.55
N TYR A 179 21.71 -6.83 13.29
CA TYR A 179 22.72 -6.91 12.24
C TYR A 179 24.00 -6.14 12.59
N ILE A 180 23.86 -4.97 13.23
CA ILE A 180 25.00 -4.15 13.63
C ILE A 180 25.89 -4.78 14.70
N ASP A 181 25.40 -5.77 15.46
CA ASP A 181 26.22 -6.50 16.44
C ASP A 181 27.27 -7.40 15.77
N PHE A 182 27.10 -7.69 14.48
CA PHE A 182 28.05 -8.46 13.67
C PHE A 182 29.09 -7.60 12.96
N LEU A 183 28.95 -6.26 12.98
CA LEU A 183 29.80 -5.35 12.24
C LEU A 183 30.91 -4.76 13.10
N LYS A 184 32.08 -4.57 12.49
CA LYS A 184 33.16 -3.75 13.04
C LYS A 184 32.97 -2.30 12.62
N VAL A 185 33.54 -1.37 13.38
CA VAL A 185 33.54 0.06 13.04
C VAL A 185 34.15 0.32 11.65
N SER A 186 35.15 -0.46 11.24
CA SER A 186 35.75 -0.38 9.90
C SER A 186 34.75 -0.67 8.77
N ASP A 187 33.79 -1.56 9.00
CA ASP A 187 32.79 -1.94 7.99
C ASP A 187 31.84 -0.78 7.70
N LEU A 188 31.64 0.12 8.67
CA LEU A 188 30.81 1.34 8.55
C LEU A 188 31.50 2.45 7.73
N SER A 189 32.70 2.21 7.23
CA SER A 189 33.34 3.05 6.21
C SER A 189 33.14 2.53 4.79
N ASN A 190 32.46 1.39 4.62
CA ASN A 190 32.11 0.84 3.32
C ASN A 190 30.79 1.44 2.81
N TYR A 191 30.80 1.94 1.57
CA TYR A 191 29.63 2.56 0.94
C TYR A 191 28.43 1.61 0.83
N ASP A 192 28.65 0.38 0.36
CA ASP A 192 27.59 -0.59 0.14
C ASP A 192 27.00 -1.12 1.45
N GLU A 193 27.83 -1.21 2.49
CA GLU A 193 27.40 -1.61 3.83
C GLU A 193 26.45 -0.57 4.44
N VAL A 194 26.85 0.70 4.42
CA VAL A 194 26.01 1.79 4.92
C VAL A 194 24.75 1.94 4.06
N LEU A 195 24.87 1.82 2.74
CA LEU A 195 23.72 1.88 1.83
C LEU A 195 22.72 0.74 2.11
N PHE A 196 23.20 -0.47 2.39
CA PHE A 196 22.36 -1.61 2.77
C PHE A 196 21.59 -1.32 4.06
N ILE A 197 22.28 -0.86 5.11
CA ILE A 197 21.64 -0.49 6.37
C ILE A 197 20.55 0.55 6.12
N LEU A 198 20.86 1.64 5.40
CA LEU A 198 19.91 2.71 5.12
C LEU A 198 18.69 2.24 4.31
N LYS A 199 18.89 1.39 3.29
CA LYS A 199 17.80 0.81 2.48
C LYS A 199 16.88 -0.10 3.30
N ALA A 200 17.40 -0.76 4.33
CA ALA A 200 16.61 -1.55 5.26
C ALA A 200 15.73 -0.68 6.19
N GLY A 201 16.01 0.62 6.30
CA GLY A 201 15.22 1.56 7.09
C GLY A 201 15.38 1.37 8.60
N PRO A 202 16.57 1.62 9.17
CA PRO A 202 16.78 1.52 10.62
C PRO A 202 15.87 2.49 11.38
N LEU A 203 15.68 2.25 12.68
CA LEU A 203 15.00 3.20 13.54
C LEU A 203 15.83 4.48 13.66
N VAL A 204 15.23 5.64 13.45
CA VAL A 204 15.90 6.95 13.49
C VAL A 204 16.64 7.22 14.81
N ASP A 205 16.16 6.64 15.92
CA ASP A 205 16.76 6.73 17.25
C ASP A 205 17.57 5.47 17.64
N GLY A 206 17.59 4.46 16.76
CA GLY A 206 18.18 3.12 16.97
C GLY A 206 19.70 3.08 16.80
N ARG A 207 20.31 1.96 17.22
CA ARG A 207 21.76 1.76 17.14
C ARG A 207 22.20 1.65 15.68
N ALA A 208 21.39 1.01 14.84
CA ALA A 208 21.75 0.82 13.44
C ALA A 208 21.83 2.14 12.66
N TYR A 209 20.88 3.06 12.90
CA TYR A 209 20.94 4.40 12.32
C TYR A 209 22.15 5.17 12.81
N LYS A 210 22.39 5.18 14.13
CA LYS A 210 23.57 5.85 14.72
C LYS A 210 24.88 5.31 14.15
N ALA A 211 25.01 3.99 14.02
CA ALA A 211 26.16 3.32 13.44
C ALA A 211 26.39 3.73 11.98
N ALA A 212 25.34 3.69 11.14
CA ALA A 212 25.41 4.14 9.75
C ALA A 212 25.86 5.61 9.63
N TYR A 213 25.44 6.47 10.56
CA TYR A 213 25.77 7.90 10.57
C TYR A 213 27.07 8.25 11.30
N LEU A 214 27.87 7.27 11.75
CA LEU A 214 29.19 7.53 12.32
C LEU A 214 30.15 8.14 11.29
N ASN A 215 30.11 7.66 10.05
CA ASN A 215 30.91 8.19 8.95
C ASN A 215 30.06 9.12 8.06
N LYS A 216 30.10 10.42 8.37
CA LYS A 216 29.32 11.44 7.64
C LYS A 216 29.71 11.53 6.16
N GLU A 217 30.98 11.31 5.80
CA GLU A 217 31.43 11.39 4.40
C GLU A 217 30.76 10.32 3.54
N ILE A 218 30.56 9.12 4.08
CA ILE A 218 29.85 8.04 3.39
C ILE A 218 28.37 8.39 3.22
N ILE A 219 27.73 8.93 4.26
CA ILE A 219 26.33 9.40 4.18
C ILE A 219 26.19 10.48 3.11
N ASP A 220 27.05 11.50 3.13
CA ASP A 220 27.03 12.58 2.15
C ASP A 220 27.26 12.06 0.73
N SER A 221 28.19 11.10 0.57
CA SER A 221 28.42 10.43 -0.71
C SER A 221 27.18 9.66 -1.18
N ILE A 222 26.48 8.93 -0.31
CA ILE A 222 25.24 8.21 -0.64
C ILE A 222 24.17 9.20 -1.10
N TYR A 223 23.90 10.25 -0.32
CA TYR A 223 22.88 11.24 -0.67
C TYR A 223 23.25 12.12 -1.86
N LYS A 224 24.53 12.16 -2.27
CA LYS A 224 25.00 12.83 -3.48
C LYS A 224 24.94 11.94 -4.73
N LYS A 225 25.29 10.65 -4.61
CA LYS A 225 25.45 9.73 -5.75
C LYS A 225 24.19 8.94 -6.08
N GLU A 226 23.40 8.56 -5.08
CA GLU A 226 22.21 7.74 -5.33
C GLU A 226 21.12 8.52 -6.08
N PRO A 227 20.38 7.87 -7.00
CA PRO A 227 19.22 8.47 -7.66
C PRO A 227 18.21 9.02 -6.65
N LEU A 228 17.50 10.09 -7.01
CA LEU A 228 16.48 10.70 -6.12
C LEU A 228 15.45 9.68 -5.64
N ILE A 229 15.06 8.72 -6.48
CA ILE A 229 14.12 7.65 -6.13
C ILE A 229 14.67 6.81 -4.98
N VAL A 230 15.93 6.37 -5.05
CA VAL A 230 16.57 5.56 -4.00
C VAL A 230 16.70 6.35 -2.70
N ARG A 231 17.07 7.63 -2.77
CA ARG A 231 17.16 8.51 -1.59
C ARG A 231 15.79 8.70 -0.91
N ASN A 232 14.74 8.85 -1.70
CA ASN A 232 13.38 8.92 -1.20
C ASN A 232 12.93 7.59 -0.58
N GLU A 233 13.29 6.45 -1.17
CA GLU A 233 12.99 5.12 -0.63
C GLU A 233 13.66 4.89 0.73
N ILE A 234 14.94 5.26 0.87
CA ILE A 234 15.68 5.23 2.14
C ILE A 234 14.94 6.06 3.21
N ASN A 235 14.66 7.33 2.90
CA ASN A 235 14.00 8.24 3.84
C ASN A 235 12.62 7.69 4.24
N ASN A 236 11.84 7.20 3.27
CA ASN A 236 10.52 6.63 3.53
C ASN A 236 10.58 5.35 4.36
N ALA A 237 11.59 4.49 4.16
CA ALA A 237 11.78 3.28 4.96
C ALA A 237 12.08 3.63 6.42
N ILE A 238 13.03 4.55 6.67
CA ILE A 238 13.38 5.03 8.02
C ILE A 238 12.14 5.65 8.70
N ILE A 239 11.42 6.53 8.01
CA ILE A 239 10.21 7.19 8.54
C ILE A 239 9.13 6.17 8.88
N THR A 240 8.84 5.23 7.97
CA THR A 240 7.77 4.25 8.13
C THR A 240 8.08 3.32 9.29
N ASN A 241 9.29 2.76 9.34
CA ASN A 241 9.68 1.82 10.38
C ASN A 241 9.72 2.48 11.76
N SER A 242 10.28 3.69 11.84
CA SER A 242 10.34 4.43 13.09
C SER A 242 8.95 4.81 13.61
N LEU A 243 8.02 5.22 12.72
CA LEU A 243 6.65 5.53 13.09
C LEU A 243 5.86 4.26 13.51
N MET A 244 5.97 3.17 12.75
CA MET A 244 5.29 1.92 13.09
C MET A 244 5.78 1.37 14.43
N SER A 245 7.09 1.38 14.65
CA SER A 245 7.69 0.99 15.91
C SER A 245 7.26 1.92 17.05
N ALA A 246 7.22 3.24 16.83
CA ALA A 246 6.70 4.18 17.81
C ALA A 246 5.23 3.91 18.18
N ILE A 247 4.38 3.58 17.21
CA ILE A 247 2.98 3.24 17.43
C ILE A 247 2.84 1.95 18.23
N ALA A 248 3.58 0.89 17.84
CA ALA A 248 3.56 -0.40 18.52
C ALA A 248 3.97 -0.27 20.00
N ASP A 249 5.03 0.48 20.27
CA ASP A 249 5.59 0.67 21.62
C ASP A 249 4.94 1.83 22.39
N LYS A 250 4.02 2.57 21.76
CA LYS A 250 3.52 3.88 22.23
C LYS A 250 4.64 4.85 22.61
N ASN A 251 5.76 4.82 21.91
CA ASN A 251 6.95 5.63 22.19
C ASN A 251 6.87 7.02 21.53
N TYR A 252 6.50 8.04 22.32
CA TYR A 252 6.43 9.42 21.86
C TYR A 252 7.77 10.00 21.41
N PHE A 253 8.87 9.69 22.11
CA PHE A 253 10.19 10.21 21.77
C PHE A 253 10.62 9.76 20.37
N ARG A 254 10.38 8.48 20.03
CA ARG A 254 10.61 7.95 18.69
C ARG A 254 9.69 8.59 17.64
N ALA A 255 8.42 8.81 17.96
CA ALA A 255 7.50 9.52 17.07
C ALA A 255 7.98 10.96 16.77
N ASN A 256 8.45 11.67 17.80
CA ASN A 256 9.01 13.01 17.66
C ASN A 256 10.33 13.02 16.87
N ALA A 257 11.24 12.07 17.13
CA ALA A 257 12.46 11.89 16.34
C ALA A 257 12.13 11.60 14.87
N THR A 258 11.11 10.79 14.60
CA THR A 258 10.61 10.50 13.26
C THR A 258 10.07 11.75 12.58
N ALA A 259 9.31 12.58 13.29
CA ALA A 259 8.78 13.85 12.79
C ALA A 259 9.91 14.85 12.46
N ASN A 260 10.97 14.89 13.27
CA ASN A 260 12.14 15.74 13.03
C ASN A 260 12.95 15.27 11.82
N PHE A 261 13.22 13.96 11.71
CA PHE A 261 13.89 13.39 10.55
C PHE A 261 13.09 13.61 9.26
N THR A 262 11.77 13.48 9.33
CA THR A 262 10.87 13.83 8.22
C THR A 262 11.06 15.28 7.82
N ARG A 263 11.13 16.22 8.78
CA ARG A 263 11.34 17.63 8.46
C ARG A 263 12.67 17.86 7.74
N SER A 264 13.76 17.25 8.20
CA SER A 264 15.08 17.42 7.59
C SER A 264 15.20 16.80 6.19
N SER A 265 14.39 15.78 5.87
CA SER A 265 14.48 15.09 4.57
C SER A 265 13.89 15.85 3.38
N TRP A 266 13.14 16.93 3.64
CA TRP A 266 12.53 17.78 2.58
C TRP A 266 13.46 18.86 2.03
N GLY A 267 14.70 18.95 2.52
CA GLY A 267 15.67 19.96 2.08
C GLY A 267 15.11 21.38 2.22
N GLY A 268 15.14 22.16 1.13
CA GLY A 268 14.68 23.55 1.12
C GLY A 268 13.15 23.75 1.12
N ASN A 269 12.34 22.70 1.04
CA ASN A 269 10.87 22.83 1.01
C ASN A 269 10.28 22.90 2.43
N TYR A 270 10.52 24.00 3.13
CA TYR A 270 10.13 24.20 4.53
C TYR A 270 8.63 24.00 4.79
N ARG A 271 7.76 24.47 3.89
CA ARG A 271 6.31 24.32 4.04
C ARG A 271 5.90 22.86 4.03
N GLN A 272 6.38 22.10 3.06
CA GLN A 272 6.08 20.67 2.97
C GLN A 272 6.75 19.88 4.10
N ALA A 273 7.95 20.31 4.52
CA ALA A 273 8.65 19.74 5.66
C ALA A 273 7.82 19.79 6.95
N ILE A 274 7.28 20.98 7.29
CA ILE A 274 6.42 21.18 8.47
C ILE A 274 5.13 20.38 8.33
N LYS A 275 4.51 20.39 7.14
CA LYS A 275 3.27 19.66 6.87
C LYS A 275 3.46 18.15 7.11
N SER A 276 4.46 17.55 6.47
CA SER A 276 4.76 16.12 6.58
C SER A 276 5.22 15.70 7.98
N SER A 277 6.01 16.54 8.64
CA SER A 277 6.44 16.34 10.04
C SER A 277 5.25 16.28 10.99
N THR A 278 4.32 17.25 10.90
CA THR A 278 3.11 17.29 11.73
C THR A 278 2.17 16.12 11.45
N LEU A 279 2.03 15.71 10.17
CA LEU A 279 1.22 14.55 9.80
C LEU A 279 1.70 13.24 10.44
N ASN A 280 3.01 13.05 10.61
CA ASN A 280 3.53 11.86 11.31
C ASN A 280 3.15 11.85 12.79
N LEU A 281 3.17 13.00 13.47
CA LEU A 281 2.68 13.10 14.85
C LEU A 281 1.17 12.85 14.95
N LEU A 282 0.38 13.39 14.00
CA LEU A 282 -1.07 13.14 13.95
C LEU A 282 -1.39 11.65 13.78
N ARG A 283 -0.67 10.95 12.89
CA ARG A 283 -0.80 9.49 12.70
C ARG A 283 -0.47 8.73 13.97
N TYR A 284 0.60 9.11 14.66
CA TYR A 284 0.98 8.52 15.94
C TYR A 284 -0.14 8.72 16.99
N TYR A 285 -0.55 9.96 17.25
CA TYR A 285 -1.58 10.27 18.26
C TYR A 285 -2.90 9.55 17.97
N GLN A 286 -3.31 9.51 16.70
CA GLN A 286 -4.50 8.79 16.28
C GLN A 286 -4.38 7.29 16.56
N ALA A 287 -3.26 6.67 16.21
CA ALA A 287 -3.06 5.24 16.37
C ALA A 287 -2.97 4.81 17.84
N VAL A 288 -2.32 5.61 18.70
CA VAL A 288 -2.23 5.34 20.15
C VAL A 288 -3.45 5.85 20.94
N LYS A 289 -4.43 6.45 20.25
CA LYS A 289 -5.66 7.03 20.82
C LYS A 289 -5.40 8.18 21.81
N ASP A 290 -4.33 8.95 21.62
CA ASP A 290 -4.08 10.20 22.34
C ASP A 290 -4.94 11.32 21.77
N THR A 291 -6.21 11.35 22.20
CA THR A 291 -7.21 12.29 21.70
C THR A 291 -6.89 13.74 22.05
N THR A 292 -6.23 13.98 23.20
CA THR A 292 -5.88 15.33 23.66
C THR A 292 -4.86 15.98 22.72
N ASN A 293 -3.75 15.29 22.46
CA ASN A 293 -2.72 15.82 21.56
C ASN A 293 -3.17 15.78 20.10
N TYR A 294 -3.97 14.79 19.71
CA TYR A 294 -4.56 14.73 18.37
C TYR A 294 -5.43 15.95 18.09
N LEU A 295 -6.44 16.23 18.92
CA LEU A 295 -7.38 17.35 18.70
C LEU A 295 -6.66 18.70 18.70
N LEU A 296 -5.72 18.91 19.63
CA LEU A 296 -4.93 20.14 19.71
C LEU A 296 -4.08 20.35 18.45
N THR A 297 -3.35 19.33 18.03
CA THR A 297 -2.42 19.40 16.89
C THR A 297 -3.18 19.50 15.57
N ALA A 298 -4.21 18.68 15.39
CA ALA A 298 -5.02 18.65 14.17
C ALA A 298 -5.80 19.96 13.99
N GLY A 299 -6.34 20.52 15.08
CA GLY A 299 -6.98 21.84 15.11
C GLY A 299 -6.14 22.90 14.42
N ARG A 300 -4.90 23.07 14.89
CA ARG A 300 -3.96 24.05 14.33
C ARG A 300 -3.54 23.69 12.91
N TYR A 301 -3.24 22.42 12.67
CA TYR A 301 -2.78 21.93 11.37
C TYR A 301 -3.78 22.23 10.24
N TYR A 302 -5.05 21.86 10.43
CA TYR A 302 -6.07 22.05 9.40
C TYR A 302 -6.44 23.53 9.23
N ASP A 303 -6.50 24.31 10.31
CA ASP A 303 -6.75 25.74 10.21
C ASP A 303 -5.66 26.45 9.39
N GLN A 304 -4.38 26.21 9.71
CA GLN A 304 -3.26 26.88 9.05
C GLN A 304 -3.06 26.44 7.60
N ASN A 305 -3.23 25.15 7.31
CA ASN A 305 -2.90 24.62 5.99
C ASN A 305 -4.10 24.60 5.04
N TYR A 306 -5.33 24.58 5.59
CA TYR A 306 -6.53 24.37 4.80
C TYR A 306 -7.60 25.47 4.96
N MET A 307 -7.66 26.23 6.06
CA MET A 307 -8.72 27.25 6.19
C MET A 307 -8.33 28.64 5.65
N GLN A 308 -7.04 28.90 5.46
CA GLN A 308 -6.54 30.23 5.06
C GLN A 308 -6.50 30.48 3.54
N ILE A 309 -6.80 29.48 2.72
CA ILE A 309 -6.68 29.57 1.25
C ILE A 309 -8.06 29.85 0.64
N SER A 310 -8.14 30.85 -0.25
CA SER A 310 -9.39 31.18 -0.96
C SER A 310 -9.84 30.04 -1.87
N ALA A 311 -11.15 29.97 -2.15
CA ALA A 311 -11.72 28.89 -2.97
C ALA A 311 -11.12 28.88 -4.39
N ASP A 312 -10.88 30.06 -4.97
CA ASP A 312 -10.27 30.20 -6.29
C ASP A 312 -8.80 29.75 -6.30
N SER A 313 -8.05 30.09 -5.25
CA SER A 313 -6.67 29.61 -5.09
C SER A 313 -6.61 28.09 -4.92
N ILE A 314 -7.57 27.49 -4.20
CA ILE A 314 -7.67 26.03 -4.06
C ILE A 314 -7.97 25.38 -5.41
N LYS A 315 -8.91 25.91 -6.21
CA LYS A 315 -9.20 25.39 -7.55
C LYS A 315 -7.96 25.41 -8.46
N ILE A 316 -7.18 26.49 -8.41
CA ILE A 316 -5.92 26.60 -9.16
C ILE A 316 -4.89 25.59 -8.68
N LEU A 317 -4.73 25.41 -7.35
CA LEU A 317 -3.81 24.43 -6.77
C LEU A 317 -4.21 22.99 -7.14
N ASP A 318 -5.48 22.64 -7.01
CA ASP A 318 -6.02 21.33 -7.39
C ASP A 318 -5.83 21.09 -8.89
N GLN A 319 -6.04 22.10 -9.75
CA GLN A 319 -5.80 22.01 -11.18
C GLN A 319 -4.31 21.86 -11.51
N LYS A 320 -3.44 22.58 -10.79
CA LYS A 320 -1.98 22.46 -10.93
C LYS A 320 -1.47 21.09 -10.48
N GLU A 321 -2.01 20.55 -9.41
CA GLU A 321 -1.66 19.22 -8.92
C GLU A 321 -2.14 18.13 -9.90
N ARG A 322 -3.38 18.23 -10.39
CA ARG A 322 -3.91 17.34 -11.43
C ARG A 322 -3.08 17.40 -12.71
N SER A 323 -2.72 18.60 -13.17
CA SER A 323 -1.89 18.77 -14.36
C SER A 323 -0.46 18.30 -14.17
N ALA A 324 0.17 18.52 -13.00
CA ALA A 324 1.49 17.98 -12.69
C ALA A 324 1.49 16.44 -12.61
N ILE A 325 0.41 15.84 -12.09
CA ILE A 325 0.22 14.38 -12.10
C ILE A 325 0.05 13.89 -13.54
N GLN A 326 -0.79 14.57 -14.34
CA GLN A 326 -0.96 14.25 -15.75
C GLN A 326 0.34 14.38 -16.53
N GLU A 327 1.14 15.42 -16.26
CA GLU A 327 2.44 15.64 -16.88
C GLU A 327 3.46 14.58 -16.46
N LYS A 328 3.47 14.14 -15.19
CA LYS A 328 4.29 13.00 -14.74
C LYS A 328 3.88 11.69 -15.42
N LEU A 329 2.58 11.46 -15.56
CA LEU A 329 2.04 10.33 -16.34
C LEU A 329 2.42 10.43 -17.82
N ASN A 330 2.46 11.65 -18.38
CA ASN A 330 2.82 11.89 -19.78
C ASN A 330 4.33 11.80 -20.01
N THR A 331 5.17 12.34 -19.14
CA THR A 331 6.63 12.28 -19.28
C THR A 331 7.17 10.87 -19.10
N SER A 332 6.50 10.01 -18.32
CA SER A 332 6.79 8.56 -18.34
C SER A 332 6.41 7.88 -19.67
N LEU A 333 5.65 8.55 -20.55
CA LEU A 333 5.33 8.10 -21.92
C LEU A 333 6.28 8.69 -23.00
N TYR A 334 7.02 9.77 -22.71
CA TYR A 334 7.77 10.55 -23.70
C TYR A 334 9.30 10.44 -23.64
N SER A 335 9.89 9.64 -22.74
CA SER A 335 11.28 9.17 -22.93
C SER A 335 11.38 8.11 -24.05
N LYS A 336 10.96 8.49 -25.26
CA LYS A 336 11.13 7.74 -26.51
C LYS A 336 12.33 8.33 -27.26
N LYS A 337 13.47 7.63 -27.29
CA LYS A 337 14.35 7.69 -28.47
C LYS A 337 13.88 6.62 -29.46
N PRO A 338 13.78 6.91 -30.76
CA PRO A 338 13.36 5.92 -31.75
C PRO A 338 14.42 4.82 -31.87
N PHE A 339 13.99 3.57 -31.78
CA PHE A 339 14.84 2.38 -31.83
C PHE A 339 15.01 1.95 -33.29
N ASN A 340 16.27 1.83 -33.73
CA ASN A 340 16.63 1.36 -35.07
C ASN A 340 16.70 -0.17 -35.04
N ILE A 341 15.88 -0.82 -35.88
CA ILE A 341 15.74 -2.27 -35.95
C ILE A 341 16.84 -2.78 -36.89
N ASP A 342 18.02 -3.11 -36.38
CA ASP A 342 19.02 -3.91 -37.13
C ASP A 342 20.19 -4.44 -36.27
N SER A 343 19.97 -4.73 -34.97
CA SER A 343 20.99 -5.42 -34.17
C SER A 343 20.35 -6.42 -33.21
N ILE A 344 20.67 -7.69 -33.49
CA ILE A 344 20.05 -8.92 -33.03
C ILE A 344 20.42 -9.27 -31.57
N SER A 345 19.40 -9.76 -30.86
CA SER A 345 19.37 -10.73 -29.74
C SER A 345 20.42 -10.63 -28.61
N LYS A 346 20.01 -9.97 -27.52
CA LYS A 346 20.28 -10.38 -26.13
C LYS A 346 19.47 -9.46 -25.20
N GLY A 347 18.97 -10.05 -24.12
CA GLY A 347 17.91 -9.51 -23.29
C GLY A 347 18.09 -8.06 -22.83
N ASN A 348 16.98 -7.32 -22.90
CA ASN A 348 16.48 -6.37 -21.90
C ASN A 348 15.25 -5.68 -22.52
N ASP A 349 14.07 -6.23 -22.25
CA ASP A 349 12.81 -5.61 -22.64
C ASP A 349 12.59 -4.33 -21.84
N VAL A 350 12.60 -3.19 -22.54
CA VAL A 350 12.21 -1.90 -21.97
C VAL A 350 10.69 -1.89 -21.82
N VAL A 351 10.26 -2.25 -20.61
CA VAL A 351 8.85 -2.33 -20.19
C VAL A 351 8.23 -0.93 -20.08
N LEU A 352 7.12 -0.72 -20.79
CA LEU A 352 6.14 0.32 -20.47
C LEU A 352 5.56 0.04 -19.08
N ARG A 353 6.21 0.55 -18.04
CA ARG A 353 5.63 0.63 -16.70
C ARG A 353 4.55 1.71 -16.70
N ARG A 354 3.28 1.30 -16.67
CA ARG A 354 2.25 2.12 -16.02
C ARG A 354 2.48 2.02 -14.51
N ASP A 355 3.49 2.73 -14.01
CA ASP A 355 3.56 3.00 -12.58
C ASP A 355 2.42 3.97 -12.26
N ILE A 356 1.25 3.44 -11.89
CA ILE A 356 0.25 4.22 -11.17
C ILE A 356 0.86 4.50 -9.80
N ILE A 357 1.71 5.52 -9.73
CA ILE A 357 2.08 6.13 -8.46
C ILE A 357 0.75 6.55 -7.84
N SER A 358 0.37 5.90 -6.74
CA SER A 358 -0.71 6.37 -5.88
C SER A 358 -0.27 7.70 -5.29
N PHE A 359 -0.46 8.77 -6.06
CA PHE A 359 -0.52 10.11 -5.51
C PHE A 359 -1.78 10.12 -4.66
N ASN A 360 -1.60 10.35 -3.36
CA ASN A 360 -2.69 10.52 -2.42
C ASN A 360 -3.33 11.88 -2.74
N THR A 361 -4.11 11.95 -3.82
CA THR A 361 -4.82 13.15 -4.27
C THR A 361 -6.13 13.28 -3.51
N SER A 362 -6.06 13.33 -2.19
CA SER A 362 -7.18 13.86 -1.44
C SER A 362 -7.30 15.33 -1.79
N SER A 363 -8.32 15.68 -2.58
CA SER A 363 -8.65 17.09 -2.83
C SER A 363 -8.78 17.83 -1.50
N PHE A 364 -8.50 19.12 -1.50
CA PHE A 364 -8.53 19.95 -0.31
C PHE A 364 -9.84 19.80 0.50
N ALA A 365 -10.96 19.63 -0.21
CA ALA A 365 -12.27 19.33 0.37
C ALA A 365 -12.31 17.98 1.11
N ASN A 366 -11.72 16.92 0.54
CA ASN A 366 -11.64 15.60 1.18
C ASN A 366 -10.82 15.66 2.48
N GLU A 367 -9.69 16.37 2.48
CA GLU A 367 -8.86 16.53 3.68
C GLU A 367 -9.61 17.20 4.83
N LEU A 368 -10.33 18.29 4.54
CA LEU A 368 -11.15 18.99 5.52
C LEU A 368 -12.32 18.13 6.03
N ASN A 369 -12.99 17.39 5.13
CA ASN A 369 -14.07 16.50 5.52
C ASN A 369 -13.56 15.35 6.42
N ASN A 370 -12.46 14.71 6.03
CA ASN A 370 -11.85 13.63 6.80
C ASN A 370 -11.38 14.12 8.17
N ALA A 371 -10.85 15.34 8.27
CA ALA A 371 -10.50 15.96 9.54
C ALA A 371 -11.74 16.15 10.44
N ALA A 372 -12.82 16.70 9.88
CA ALA A 372 -14.08 16.91 10.58
C ALA A 372 -14.68 15.60 11.09
N PHE A 373 -14.72 14.57 10.24
CA PHE A 373 -15.21 13.25 10.63
C PHE A 373 -14.29 12.58 11.65
N SER A 374 -12.96 12.74 11.54
CA SER A 374 -12.02 12.21 12.55
C SER A 374 -12.26 12.84 13.92
N PHE A 375 -12.57 14.14 13.99
CA PHE A 375 -12.97 14.80 15.24
C PHE A 375 -14.26 14.20 15.81
N TYR A 376 -15.26 13.95 14.97
CA TYR A 376 -16.46 13.23 15.38
C TYR A 376 -16.13 11.80 15.89
N LEU A 377 -15.27 11.05 15.23
CA LEU A 377 -14.90 9.70 15.66
C LEU A 377 -14.15 9.66 17.01
N THR A 378 -13.49 10.74 17.43
CA THR A 378 -12.86 10.80 18.76
C THR A 378 -13.87 10.72 19.92
N GLY A 379 -15.16 10.95 19.67
CA GLY A 379 -16.18 11.04 20.71
C GLY A 379 -16.17 12.38 21.49
N THR A 380 -15.37 13.36 21.08
CA THR A 380 -15.28 14.65 21.78
C THR A 380 -16.64 15.34 21.91
N LYS A 381 -16.93 15.86 23.10
CA LYS A 381 -18.09 16.72 23.42
C LYS A 381 -17.68 18.19 23.61
N ASN A 382 -16.40 18.51 23.39
CA ASN A 382 -15.91 19.87 23.53
C ASN A 382 -16.46 20.74 22.40
N GLN A 383 -17.26 21.73 22.76
CA GLN A 383 -17.94 22.62 21.81
C GLN A 383 -16.97 23.34 20.86
N SER A 384 -15.80 23.78 21.35
CA SER A 384 -14.82 24.47 20.52
C SER A 384 -14.24 23.58 19.41
N TYR A 385 -13.96 22.31 19.71
CA TYR A 385 -13.48 21.37 18.70
C TYR A 385 -14.59 20.96 17.72
N LEU A 386 -15.83 20.80 18.19
CA LEU A 386 -16.97 20.49 17.32
C LEU A 386 -17.31 21.66 16.39
N ILE A 387 -17.23 22.90 16.85
CA ILE A 387 -17.41 24.09 16.00
C ILE A 387 -16.31 24.16 14.93
N LYS A 388 -15.06 23.82 15.25
CA LYS A 388 -13.98 23.72 14.25
C LYS A 388 -14.30 22.66 13.20
N ALA A 389 -14.66 21.44 13.62
CA ALA A 389 -15.03 20.36 12.72
C ALA A 389 -16.22 20.75 11.82
N MET A 390 -17.24 21.41 12.39
CA MET A 390 -18.38 21.94 11.64
C MET A 390 -17.93 22.93 10.56
N ASN A 391 -17.03 23.87 10.89
CA ASN A 391 -16.54 24.85 9.92
C ASN A 391 -15.70 24.21 8.81
N TRP A 392 -14.87 23.21 9.13
CA TRP A 392 -14.13 22.45 8.11
C TRP A 392 -15.07 21.67 7.19
N SER A 393 -16.11 21.04 7.74
CA SER A 393 -17.11 20.30 6.96
C SER A 393 -17.97 21.22 6.08
N LYS A 394 -18.34 22.42 6.57
CA LYS A 394 -18.96 23.45 5.71
C LYS A 394 -18.03 23.87 4.57
N ARG A 395 -16.75 24.10 4.88
CA ARG A 395 -15.76 24.47 3.87
C ARG A 395 -15.52 23.36 2.83
N SER A 396 -15.55 22.09 3.22
CA SER A 396 -15.46 21.00 2.24
C SER A 396 -16.66 20.96 1.30
N ILE A 397 -17.87 21.24 1.80
CA ILE A 397 -19.09 21.36 0.99
C ILE A 397 -18.98 22.54 0.02
N ASP A 398 -18.52 23.71 0.48
CA ASP A 398 -18.33 24.90 -0.38
C ASP A 398 -17.38 24.62 -1.56
N LEU A 399 -16.36 23.79 -1.31
CA LEU A 399 -15.35 23.44 -2.31
C LEU A 399 -15.82 22.33 -3.26
N ASN A 400 -16.54 21.33 -2.75
CA ASN A 400 -17.04 20.21 -3.53
C ASN A 400 -18.27 19.57 -2.86
N PRO A 401 -19.51 19.96 -3.22
CA PRO A 401 -20.73 19.56 -2.50
C PRO A 401 -21.19 18.14 -2.86
N ILE A 402 -20.52 17.13 -2.30
CA ILE A 402 -20.90 15.71 -2.46
C ILE A 402 -21.63 15.15 -1.24
N TYR A 403 -22.41 14.09 -1.42
CA TYR A 403 -23.27 13.53 -0.37
C TYR A 403 -22.53 13.22 0.94
N GLY A 404 -21.33 12.63 0.86
CA GLY A 404 -20.56 12.22 2.04
C GLY A 404 -20.10 13.38 2.93
N TYR A 405 -20.01 14.59 2.39
CA TYR A 405 -19.65 15.77 3.19
C TYR A 405 -20.85 16.32 3.95
N TYR A 406 -22.04 16.28 3.35
CA TYR A 406 -23.28 16.61 4.05
C TYR A 406 -23.55 15.60 5.18
N ASP A 407 -23.31 14.31 4.93
CA ASP A 407 -23.41 13.26 5.95
C ASP A 407 -22.49 13.55 7.16
N THR A 408 -21.23 13.90 6.90
CA THR A 408 -20.28 14.30 7.96
C THR A 408 -20.79 15.52 8.75
N LEU A 409 -21.32 16.54 8.06
CA LEU A 409 -21.85 17.74 8.72
C LEU A 409 -23.08 17.44 9.59
N ALA A 410 -23.98 16.55 9.13
CA ALA A 410 -25.17 16.15 9.87
C ALA A 410 -24.80 15.48 11.21
N HIS A 411 -23.83 14.57 11.20
CA HIS A 411 -23.30 13.94 12.42
C HIS A 411 -22.73 14.96 13.42
N ILE A 412 -22.01 15.97 12.91
CA ILE A 412 -21.45 17.04 13.76
C ILE A 412 -22.55 17.92 14.33
N PHE A 413 -23.55 18.31 13.53
CA PHE A 413 -24.72 19.06 14.01
C PHE A 413 -25.47 18.30 15.09
N TYR A 414 -25.69 17.00 14.89
CA TYR A 414 -26.35 16.17 15.89
C TYR A 414 -25.60 16.18 17.22
N ARG A 415 -24.27 16.04 17.19
CA ARG A 415 -23.45 16.07 18.41
C ARG A 415 -23.40 17.45 19.08
N LEU A 416 -23.52 18.52 18.31
CA LEU A 416 -23.68 19.89 18.83
C LEU A 416 -25.06 20.13 19.46
N GLY A 417 -26.03 19.23 19.24
CA GLY A 417 -27.42 19.39 19.70
C GLY A 417 -28.32 20.15 18.71
N PHE A 418 -27.82 20.43 17.51
CA PHE A 418 -28.56 21.09 16.42
C PHE A 418 -29.36 20.04 15.64
N TYR A 419 -30.36 19.44 16.29
CA TYR A 419 -31.07 18.27 15.77
C TYR A 419 -31.83 18.56 14.47
N LEU A 420 -32.46 19.73 14.37
CA LEU A 420 -33.20 20.12 13.17
C LEU A 420 -32.24 20.33 11.98
N GLU A 421 -31.10 20.96 12.23
CA GLU A 421 -30.05 21.15 11.23
C GLU A 421 -29.42 19.82 10.81
N ALA A 422 -29.22 18.90 11.76
CA ALA A 422 -28.73 17.55 11.48
C ALA A 422 -29.66 16.79 10.54
N GLU A 423 -30.95 16.72 10.87
CA GLU A 423 -31.96 16.05 10.06
C GLU A 423 -32.04 16.65 8.64
N ASN A 424 -32.15 17.99 8.54
CA ASN A 424 -32.22 18.67 7.25
C ASN A 424 -30.95 18.46 6.41
N THR A 425 -29.79 18.37 7.05
CA THR A 425 -28.52 18.14 6.36
C THR A 425 -28.40 16.68 5.89
N GLN A 426 -28.86 15.71 6.69
CA GLN A 426 -28.89 14.30 6.32
C GLN A 426 -29.88 14.01 5.19
N LEU A 427 -31.03 14.70 5.17
CA LEU A 427 -31.98 14.67 4.05
C LEU A 427 -31.33 15.15 2.74
N LYS A 428 -30.49 16.19 2.79
CA LYS A 428 -29.72 16.65 1.62
C LYS A 428 -28.68 15.61 1.18
N ALA A 429 -27.97 15.00 2.13
CA ALA A 429 -27.03 13.90 1.83
C ALA A 429 -27.75 12.75 1.11
N LEU A 430 -28.92 12.34 1.61
CA LEU A 430 -29.76 11.30 1.01
C LEU A 430 -30.20 11.67 -0.42
N ALA A 431 -30.66 12.90 -0.64
CA ALA A 431 -31.09 13.37 -1.96
C ALA A 431 -29.94 13.35 -2.98
N LEU A 432 -28.73 13.78 -2.59
CA LEU A 432 -27.54 13.73 -3.44
C LEU A 432 -27.09 12.30 -3.73
N ALA A 433 -27.08 11.43 -2.71
CA ALA A 433 -26.71 10.02 -2.88
C ALA A 433 -27.66 9.30 -3.87
N LYS A 434 -28.97 9.58 -3.79
CA LYS A 434 -29.96 9.08 -4.77
C LYS A 434 -29.67 9.59 -6.19
N LYS A 435 -29.38 10.89 -6.34
CA LYS A 435 -29.04 11.50 -7.64
C LYS A 435 -27.79 10.87 -8.28
N GLU A 436 -26.84 10.46 -7.45
CA GLU A 436 -25.59 9.81 -7.86
C GLU A 436 -25.71 8.28 -8.04
N ASN A 437 -26.91 7.70 -7.92
CA ASN A 437 -27.16 6.25 -7.95
C ASN A 437 -26.27 5.47 -6.96
N ARG A 438 -26.05 6.01 -5.76
CA ARG A 438 -25.34 5.34 -4.66
C ARG A 438 -26.29 4.49 -3.84
N ASP A 439 -25.75 3.49 -3.13
CA ASP A 439 -26.49 2.81 -2.07
C ASP A 439 -26.78 3.80 -0.92
N VAL A 440 -28.05 3.90 -0.54
CA VAL A 440 -28.55 4.85 0.45
C VAL A 440 -28.98 4.22 1.77
N THR A 441 -28.86 2.89 1.89
CA THR A 441 -29.37 2.13 3.04
C THR A 441 -28.82 2.63 4.37
N MET A 442 -27.51 2.90 4.41
CA MET A 442 -26.82 3.38 5.61
C MET A 442 -27.21 4.83 5.96
N ILE A 443 -27.28 5.72 4.97
CA ILE A 443 -27.68 7.13 5.14
C ILE A 443 -29.13 7.23 5.66
N GLN A 444 -30.04 6.39 5.14
CA GLN A 444 -31.42 6.32 5.60
C GLN A 444 -31.51 5.87 7.07
N LYS A 445 -30.77 4.83 7.43
CA LYS A 445 -30.72 4.34 8.81
C LYS A 445 -30.19 5.40 9.78
N GLU A 446 -29.19 6.18 9.38
CA GLU A 446 -28.66 7.28 10.20
C GLU A 446 -29.65 8.44 10.31
N LEU A 447 -30.39 8.76 9.25
CA LEU A 447 -31.48 9.74 9.30
C LEU A 447 -32.57 9.32 10.29
N GLU A 448 -33.02 8.06 10.26
CA GLU A 448 -34.01 7.53 11.21
C GLU A 448 -33.51 7.64 12.66
N LYS A 449 -32.23 7.36 12.90
CA LYS A 449 -31.62 7.56 14.22
C LYS A 449 -31.60 9.02 14.64
N MET A 450 -31.28 9.94 13.74
CA MET A 450 -31.31 11.38 14.03
C MET A 450 -32.73 11.84 14.41
N GLN A 451 -33.75 11.40 13.66
CA GLN A 451 -35.16 11.70 13.93
C GLN A 451 -35.63 11.16 15.28
N ASN A 452 -35.18 9.96 15.63
CA ASN A 452 -35.49 9.31 16.91
C ASN A 452 -34.57 9.77 18.06
N LYS A 453 -33.58 10.62 17.79
CA LYS A 453 -32.55 11.07 18.75
C LYS A 453 -31.77 9.91 19.39
N THR A 454 -31.38 8.94 18.56
CA THR A 454 -30.62 7.74 18.96
C THR A 454 -29.29 7.55 18.22
N LEU A 455 -28.81 8.59 17.52
CA LEU A 455 -27.56 8.52 16.73
C LEU A 455 -26.32 8.32 17.61
#